data_AF-A0A977KB66-F1
#
_entry.id   AF-A0A977KB66-F1
#
_cell.length_a   1.000
_cell.length_b   1.000
_cell.length_c   1.000
_cell.angle_alpha   90.00
_cell.angle_beta   90.00
_cell.angle_gamma   90.00
#
_symmetry.space_group_name_H-M   'P 1'
#
loop_
_entity.id
_entity.type
_entity.pdbx_description
1 polymer ?
#
loop_
_entity_poly.entity_id
_entity_poly.type
_entity_poly.pdbx_seq_one_letter_code
_entity_poly.pdbx_strand_id
1 'polypeptide(L)'
;MAELANLVSMLNKKKERVKVFERAKEIATAQRDKLEVIADAVMHGARINGKELSLAMEALIIDPQYFYYKSTIVVTPIGFYLTKGYALDEIYALPGTLLIEGDELFLHPVVQEYHEYLFGYLLDTMGPGETALFTPCSKVKPYRDSFMYKKVEAIIDRYGNDTWRFIVGEPLAIVPRYFDLYYPAAHYDYPPEKVTEDEYEIYVNLVKKAIELIATKFERIIYTLPKKHKKVFEEALRRAQVEALYSPYNVYYFPRLREVLVSTASV
;
A
#
# COMPACT_ATOMS: atom_id res chain seq x y z
N MET A 1 3.24 -1.37 -24.04
CA MET A 1 3.85 -0.27 -23.24
C MET A 1 3.02 1.01 -23.26
N ALA A 2 2.59 1.54 -24.41
CA ALA A 2 1.77 2.77 -24.45
C ALA A 2 0.43 2.64 -23.69
N GLU A 3 -0.29 1.53 -23.86
CA GLU A 3 -1.55 1.27 -23.16
C GLU A 3 -1.37 1.17 -21.63
N LEU A 4 -0.32 0.47 -21.18
CA LEU A 4 0.03 0.38 -19.77
C LEU A 4 0.36 1.75 -19.16
N ALA A 5 1.16 2.57 -19.87
CA ALA A 5 1.48 3.92 -19.44
C ALA A 5 0.22 4.79 -19.32
N ASN A 6 -0.73 4.64 -20.25
CA ASN A 6 -2.02 5.31 -20.19
C ASN A 6 -2.85 4.84 -18.97
N LEU A 7 -2.95 3.53 -18.73
CA LEU A 7 -3.64 2.97 -17.56
C LEU A 7 -3.07 3.52 -16.24
N VAL A 8 -1.75 3.53 -16.10
CA VAL A 8 -1.05 4.08 -14.92
C VAL A 8 -1.32 5.58 -14.76
N SER A 9 -1.30 6.34 -15.86
CA SER A 9 -1.65 7.77 -15.86
C SER A 9 -3.09 8.00 -15.40
N MET A 10 -4.04 7.21 -15.89
CA MET A 10 -5.46 7.29 -15.52
C MET A 10 -5.67 7.00 -14.03
N LEU A 11 -5.01 5.97 -13.48
CA LEU A 11 -5.09 5.64 -12.05
C LEU A 11 -4.59 6.78 -11.15
N ASN A 12 -3.60 7.55 -11.60
CA ASN A 12 -3.08 8.69 -10.83
C ASN A 12 -3.99 9.92 -10.86
N LYS A 13 -4.93 10.01 -11.81
CA LYS A 13 -5.86 11.13 -11.92
C LYS A 13 -7.22 10.77 -11.35
N LYS A 14 -7.62 11.44 -10.27
CA LYS A 14 -8.89 11.21 -9.54
C LYS A 14 -10.12 11.02 -10.45
N LYS A 15 -10.29 11.89 -11.46
CA LYS A 15 -11.46 11.84 -12.38
C LYS A 15 -11.41 10.66 -13.35
N GLU A 16 -10.22 10.21 -13.75
CA GLU A 16 -10.06 9.12 -14.72
C GLU A 16 -10.06 7.76 -14.03
N ARG A 17 -9.59 7.68 -12.78
CA ARG A 17 -9.58 6.47 -11.95
C ARG A 17 -10.94 5.80 -11.83
N VAL A 18 -12.02 6.58 -11.75
CA VAL A 18 -13.40 6.05 -11.68
C VAL A 18 -13.68 5.14 -12.89
N LYS A 19 -13.36 5.63 -14.09
CA LYS A 19 -13.53 4.85 -15.34
C LYS A 19 -12.68 3.58 -15.35
N VAL A 20 -11.48 3.64 -14.76
CA VAL A 20 -10.61 2.46 -14.65
C VAL A 20 -11.25 1.41 -13.76
N PHE A 21 -11.77 1.78 -12.57
CA PHE A 21 -12.41 0.85 -11.65
C PHE A 21 -13.71 0.28 -12.22
N GLU A 22 -14.54 1.10 -12.86
CA GLU A 22 -15.76 0.65 -13.54
C GLU A 22 -15.43 -0.36 -14.63
N ARG A 23 -14.46 -0.05 -15.49
CA ARG A 23 -14.01 -0.95 -16.56
C ARG A 23 -13.43 -2.25 -16.00
N ALA A 24 -12.61 -2.17 -14.97
CA ALA A 24 -12.02 -3.33 -14.33
C ALA A 24 -13.09 -4.26 -13.75
N LYS A 25 -14.13 -3.69 -13.13
CA LYS A 25 -15.29 -4.43 -12.62
C LYS A 25 -16.10 -5.10 -13.72
N GLU A 26 -16.32 -4.43 -14.86
CA GLU A 26 -16.98 -5.05 -16.02
C GLU A 26 -16.21 -6.28 -16.51
N ILE A 27 -14.89 -6.14 -16.65
CA ILE A 27 -14.01 -7.26 -17.05
C ILE A 27 -14.10 -8.38 -16.02
N ALA A 28 -14.04 -8.05 -14.72
CA ALA A 28 -14.15 -9.01 -13.63
C ALA A 28 -15.48 -9.75 -13.60
N THR A 29 -16.58 -9.05 -13.91
CA THR A 29 -17.92 -9.65 -14.00
C THR A 29 -18.00 -10.65 -15.13
N ALA A 30 -17.39 -10.34 -16.28
CA ALA A 30 -17.42 -11.20 -17.46
C ALA A 30 -16.46 -12.39 -17.38
N GLN A 31 -15.36 -12.28 -16.62
CA GLN A 31 -14.26 -13.25 -16.62
C GLN A 31 -13.81 -13.65 -15.19
N ARG A 32 -14.75 -13.68 -14.23
CA ARG A 32 -14.48 -13.92 -12.81
C ARG A 32 -13.59 -15.16 -12.58
N ASP A 33 -14.06 -16.34 -12.98
CA ASP A 33 -13.37 -17.61 -12.72
C ASP A 33 -11.95 -17.62 -13.30
N LYS A 34 -11.79 -17.04 -14.50
CA LYS A 34 -10.48 -16.95 -15.15
C LYS A 34 -9.53 -16.03 -14.38
N LEU A 35 -10.01 -14.89 -13.90
CA LEU A 35 -9.21 -13.93 -13.14
C LEU A 35 -8.85 -14.47 -11.76
N GLU A 36 -9.75 -15.23 -11.14
CA GLU A 36 -9.50 -15.94 -9.87
C GLU A 36 -8.37 -16.95 -10.03
N VAL A 37 -8.43 -17.78 -11.08
CA VAL A 37 -7.35 -18.73 -11.41
C VAL A 37 -6.03 -18.02 -11.68
N ILE A 38 -6.04 -16.88 -12.39
CA ILE A 38 -4.82 -16.09 -12.62
C ILE A 38 -4.26 -15.55 -11.30
N ALA A 39 -5.10 -14.97 -10.44
CA ALA A 39 -4.67 -14.43 -9.15
C ALA A 39 -4.03 -15.51 -8.28
N ASP A 40 -4.71 -16.65 -8.14
CA ASP A 40 -4.24 -17.79 -7.36
C ASP A 40 -2.92 -18.35 -7.91
N ALA A 41 -2.84 -18.55 -9.23
CA ALA A 41 -1.64 -19.05 -9.89
C ALA A 41 -0.44 -18.14 -9.63
N VAL A 42 -0.61 -16.81 -9.79
CA VAL A 42 0.48 -15.84 -9.56
C VAL A 42 0.88 -15.78 -8.09
N MET A 43 -0.07 -15.84 -7.15
CA MET A 43 0.25 -15.87 -5.71
C MET A 43 1.08 -17.10 -5.32
N HIS A 44 0.90 -18.22 -6.01
CA HIS A 44 1.66 -19.44 -5.82
C HIS A 44 2.87 -19.58 -6.76
N GLY A 45 3.32 -18.48 -7.38
CA GLY A 45 4.56 -18.42 -8.16
C GLY A 45 4.48 -19.04 -9.56
N ALA A 46 3.28 -19.34 -10.06
CA ALA A 46 3.10 -19.82 -11.41
C ALA A 46 3.30 -18.69 -12.44
N ARG A 47 3.74 -19.08 -13.64
CA ARG A 47 3.90 -18.15 -14.76
C ARG A 47 2.58 -17.99 -15.50
N ILE A 48 2.32 -16.76 -15.92
CA ILE A 48 1.20 -16.41 -16.80
C ILE A 48 1.72 -15.88 -18.14
N ASN A 49 0.92 -16.04 -19.18
CA ASN A 49 1.27 -15.54 -20.51
C ASN A 49 0.90 -14.05 -20.67
N GLY A 50 1.37 -13.43 -21.76
CA GLY A 50 1.16 -11.99 -21.99
C GLY A 50 -0.32 -11.57 -22.10
N LYS A 51 -1.22 -12.45 -22.59
CA LYS A 51 -2.65 -12.16 -22.66
C LYS A 51 -3.29 -12.18 -21.28
N GLU A 52 -2.90 -13.14 -20.44
CA GLU A 52 -3.35 -13.23 -19.04
C GLU A 52 -2.86 -12.03 -18.23
N LEU A 53 -1.60 -11.63 -18.41
CA LEU A 53 -1.04 -10.46 -17.76
C LEU A 53 -1.78 -9.17 -18.16
N SER A 54 -2.04 -8.96 -19.46
CA SER A 54 -2.80 -7.79 -19.92
C SER A 54 -4.20 -7.77 -19.32
N LEU A 55 -4.92 -8.89 -19.41
CA LEU A 55 -6.25 -9.04 -18.85
C LEU A 55 -6.29 -8.76 -17.35
N ALA A 56 -5.35 -9.32 -16.59
CA ALA A 56 -5.27 -9.15 -15.14
C ALA A 56 -4.89 -7.72 -14.74
N MET A 57 -4.05 -7.01 -15.51
CA MET A 57 -3.77 -5.59 -15.26
C MET A 57 -4.98 -4.70 -15.57
N GLU A 58 -5.68 -4.96 -16.67
CA GLU A 58 -6.92 -4.24 -17.03
C GLU A 58 -8.04 -4.47 -16.00
N ALA A 59 -8.10 -5.67 -15.43
CA ALA A 59 -9.01 -6.01 -14.33
C ALA A 59 -8.48 -5.60 -12.95
N LEU A 60 -7.30 -4.96 -12.83
CA LEU A 60 -6.66 -4.60 -11.57
C LEU A 60 -6.42 -5.78 -10.60
N ILE A 61 -6.34 -7.01 -11.11
CA ILE A 61 -5.92 -8.19 -10.36
C ILE A 61 -4.40 -8.17 -10.14
N ILE A 62 -3.65 -7.69 -11.13
CA ILE A 62 -2.21 -7.41 -11.04
C ILE A 62 -2.03 -5.89 -11.03
N ASP A 63 -1.19 -5.36 -10.14
CA ASP A 63 -0.99 -3.92 -10.01
C ASP A 63 -0.25 -3.35 -11.24
N PRO A 64 -0.89 -2.51 -12.07
CA PRO A 64 -0.25 -1.99 -13.28
C PRO A 64 0.83 -0.95 -12.97
N GLN A 65 0.75 -0.24 -11.83
CA GLN A 65 1.72 0.80 -11.47
C GLN A 65 3.04 0.15 -11.07
N TYR A 66 2.98 -0.84 -10.20
CA TYR A 66 4.11 -1.59 -9.71
C TYR A 66 4.79 -2.35 -10.85
N PHE A 67 4.01 -2.99 -11.73
CA PHE A 67 4.56 -3.59 -12.94
C PHE A 67 5.24 -2.55 -13.85
N TYR A 68 4.63 -1.38 -14.05
CA TYR A 68 5.22 -0.31 -14.88
C TYR A 68 6.54 0.22 -14.33
N TYR A 69 6.66 0.41 -13.01
CA TYR A 69 7.86 0.99 -12.38
C TYR A 69 8.92 -0.03 -11.99
N LYS A 70 8.55 -1.30 -11.76
CA LYS A 70 9.44 -2.34 -11.22
C LYS A 70 9.51 -3.60 -12.06
N SER A 71 8.76 -3.69 -13.16
CA SER A 71 8.68 -4.88 -14.02
C SER A 71 8.40 -6.17 -13.23
N THR A 72 7.76 -6.04 -12.06
CA THR A 72 7.48 -7.14 -11.15
C THR A 72 5.97 -7.32 -11.09
N ILE A 73 5.52 -8.56 -11.22
CA ILE A 73 4.11 -8.91 -11.16
C ILE A 73 3.72 -9.06 -9.69
N VAL A 74 2.74 -8.28 -9.25
CA VAL A 74 2.18 -8.37 -7.90
C VAL A 74 0.67 -8.39 -7.99
N VAL A 75 0.05 -9.39 -7.38
CA VAL A 75 -1.40 -9.48 -7.20
C VAL A 75 -1.84 -8.39 -6.24
N THR A 76 -2.85 -7.61 -6.60
CA THR A 76 -3.43 -6.56 -5.76
C THR A 76 -4.28 -7.16 -4.64
N PRO A 77 -4.66 -6.36 -3.62
CA PRO A 77 -5.72 -6.75 -2.70
C PRO A 77 -7.01 -7.18 -3.41
N ILE A 78 -7.40 -6.54 -4.52
CA ILE A 78 -8.58 -6.96 -5.30
C ILE A 78 -8.42 -8.42 -5.75
N GLY A 79 -7.26 -8.76 -6.32
CA GLY A 79 -6.97 -10.14 -6.74
C GLY A 79 -6.99 -11.12 -5.58
N PHE A 80 -6.42 -10.75 -4.43
CA PHE A 80 -6.44 -11.58 -3.23
C PHE A 80 -7.86 -11.81 -2.68
N TYR A 81 -8.66 -10.77 -2.50
CA TYR A 81 -10.03 -10.95 -2.01
C TYR A 81 -10.94 -11.65 -3.03
N LEU A 82 -10.64 -11.55 -4.32
CA LEU A 82 -11.32 -12.33 -5.35
C LEU A 82 -11.17 -13.83 -5.10
N THR A 83 -9.95 -14.32 -4.80
CA THR A 83 -9.72 -15.75 -4.49
C THR A 83 -10.32 -16.19 -3.16
N LYS A 84 -10.62 -15.24 -2.27
CA LYS A 84 -11.37 -15.48 -1.03
C LYS A 84 -12.89 -15.48 -1.24
N GLY A 85 -13.37 -15.23 -2.46
CA GLY A 85 -14.79 -15.30 -2.79
C GLY A 85 -15.60 -14.03 -2.52
N TYR A 86 -14.95 -12.89 -2.26
CA TYR A 86 -15.66 -11.63 -1.97
C TYR A 86 -16.53 -11.14 -3.14
N ALA A 87 -17.51 -10.30 -2.82
CA ALA A 87 -18.39 -9.71 -3.82
C ALA A 87 -17.63 -8.68 -4.67
N LEU A 88 -17.85 -8.71 -5.99
CA LEU A 88 -17.20 -7.76 -6.91
C LEU A 88 -17.59 -6.31 -6.58
N ASP A 89 -18.81 -6.08 -6.09
CA ASP A 89 -19.29 -4.75 -5.70
C ASP A 89 -18.48 -4.16 -4.53
N GLU A 90 -17.97 -5.01 -3.63
CA GLU A 90 -17.17 -4.58 -2.48
C GLU A 90 -15.72 -4.30 -2.91
N ILE A 91 -15.06 -5.27 -3.53
CA ILE A 91 -13.63 -5.18 -3.85
C ILE A 91 -13.33 -4.18 -4.98
N TYR A 92 -14.30 -3.89 -5.86
CA TYR A 92 -14.22 -2.85 -6.88
C TYR A 92 -14.98 -1.56 -6.51
N ALA A 93 -15.40 -1.39 -5.25
CA ALA A 93 -16.00 -0.14 -4.82
C ALA A 93 -15.09 1.04 -5.15
N LEU A 94 -15.69 2.18 -5.53
CA LEU A 94 -14.91 3.34 -5.95
C LEU A 94 -14.03 3.83 -4.78
N PRO A 95 -12.73 4.07 -5.00
CA PRO A 95 -11.83 4.50 -3.92
C PRO A 95 -12.33 5.76 -3.20
N GLY A 96 -12.37 5.72 -1.87
CA GLY A 96 -12.95 6.76 -1.03
C GLY A 96 -14.41 6.49 -0.61
N THR A 97 -15.03 5.41 -1.09
CA THR A 97 -16.30 4.91 -0.55
C THR A 97 -16.05 4.17 0.76
N LEU A 98 -16.71 4.56 1.85
CA LEU A 98 -16.57 3.91 3.14
C LEU A 98 -17.45 2.65 3.19
N LEU A 99 -16.81 1.50 3.46
CA LEU A 99 -17.45 0.19 3.56
C LEU A 99 -17.17 -0.48 4.91
N ILE A 100 -16.07 -0.12 5.58
CA ILE A 100 -15.66 -0.71 6.86
C ILE A 100 -15.61 0.39 7.90
N GLU A 101 -16.51 0.33 8.88
CA GLU A 101 -16.60 1.28 9.98
C GLU A 101 -16.89 0.52 11.26
N GLY A 102 -16.53 1.10 12.40
CA GLY A 102 -16.81 0.49 13.70
C GLY A 102 -15.71 0.78 14.71
N ASP A 103 -15.69 -0.06 15.74
CA ASP A 103 -14.67 -0.12 16.76
C ASP A 103 -13.90 -1.45 16.61
N GLU A 104 -12.74 -1.55 17.24
CA GLU A 104 -11.94 -2.79 17.24
C GLU A 104 -11.56 -3.29 15.82
N LEU A 105 -11.35 -2.38 14.87
CA LEU A 105 -11.16 -2.75 13.46
C LEU A 105 -9.88 -3.56 13.21
N PHE A 106 -8.92 -3.59 14.13
CA PHE A 106 -7.80 -4.54 14.02
C PHE A 106 -8.25 -6.01 14.08
N LEU A 107 -9.42 -6.28 14.68
CA LEU A 107 -10.01 -7.62 14.78
C LEU A 107 -11.04 -7.90 13.68
N HIS A 108 -11.32 -6.92 12.82
CA HIS A 108 -12.27 -7.10 11.72
C HIS A 108 -11.74 -8.14 10.72
N PRO A 109 -12.53 -9.13 10.26
CA PRO A 109 -12.05 -10.21 9.39
C PRO A 109 -11.32 -9.73 8.14
N VAL A 110 -11.88 -8.74 7.44
CA VAL A 110 -11.24 -8.13 6.25
C VAL A 110 -9.86 -7.54 6.57
N VAL A 111 -9.70 -6.92 7.74
CA VAL A 111 -8.43 -6.32 8.16
C VAL A 111 -7.40 -7.39 8.51
N GLN A 112 -7.83 -8.47 9.18
CA GLN A 112 -6.97 -9.62 9.44
C GLN A 112 -6.51 -10.30 8.15
N GLU A 113 -7.43 -10.49 7.20
CA GLU A 113 -7.11 -11.01 5.87
C GLU A 113 -6.20 -10.07 5.07
N TYR A 114 -6.33 -8.75 5.26
CA TYR A 114 -5.36 -7.81 4.69
C TYR A 114 -3.96 -8.05 5.27
N HIS A 115 -3.85 -8.29 6.58
CA HIS A 115 -2.56 -8.61 7.20
C HIS A 115 -2.01 -9.96 6.72
N GLU A 116 -2.86 -10.97 6.50
CA GLU A 116 -2.47 -12.24 5.86
C GLU A 116 -1.86 -11.99 4.48
N TYR A 117 -2.55 -11.21 3.64
CA TYR A 117 -2.04 -10.83 2.32
C TYR A 117 -0.74 -10.02 2.40
N LEU A 118 -0.69 -9.02 3.29
CA LEU A 118 0.46 -8.13 3.45
C LEU A 118 1.73 -8.92 3.81
N PHE A 119 1.64 -9.78 4.82
CA PHE A 119 2.79 -10.50 5.35
C PHE A 119 3.06 -11.83 4.66
N GLY A 120 2.03 -12.51 4.16
CA GLY A 120 2.14 -13.81 3.53
C GLY A 120 2.48 -13.74 2.04
N TYR A 121 2.27 -12.58 1.40
CA TYR A 121 2.49 -12.43 -0.04
C TYR A 121 3.13 -11.09 -0.41
N LEU A 122 2.51 -9.96 -0.07
CA LEU A 122 2.86 -8.67 -0.65
C LEU A 122 4.30 -8.24 -0.31
N LEU A 123 4.64 -8.19 0.98
CA LEU A 123 5.99 -7.73 1.39
C LEU A 123 7.09 -8.69 0.94
N ASP A 124 6.80 -9.98 0.75
CA ASP A 124 7.75 -10.95 0.22
C ASP A 124 7.91 -10.86 -1.31
N THR A 125 6.83 -10.57 -2.04
CA THR A 125 6.87 -10.41 -3.50
C THR A 125 7.45 -9.06 -3.91
N MET A 126 7.34 -8.05 -3.04
CA MET A 126 7.94 -6.75 -3.28
C MET A 126 9.47 -6.86 -3.41
N GLY A 127 10.01 -6.20 -4.43
CA GLY A 127 11.44 -6.19 -4.73
C GLY A 127 12.21 -5.32 -3.75
N PRO A 128 13.55 -5.38 -3.78
CA PRO A 128 14.39 -4.52 -2.97
C PRO A 128 14.35 -3.07 -3.49
N GLY A 129 14.79 -2.15 -2.64
CA GLY A 129 15.05 -0.79 -3.06
C GLY A 129 16.08 -0.10 -2.18
N GLU A 130 16.56 1.05 -2.61
CA GLU A 130 17.55 1.81 -1.84
C GLU A 130 16.96 2.33 -0.51
N THR A 131 15.78 2.95 -0.55
CA THR A 131 15.18 3.62 0.61
C THR A 131 13.75 3.17 0.86
N ALA A 132 13.44 2.74 2.10
CA ALA A 132 12.07 2.63 2.60
C ALA A 132 11.69 3.89 3.38
N LEU A 133 10.75 4.67 2.84
CA LEU A 133 10.20 5.88 3.49
C LEU A 133 8.84 5.60 4.12
N PHE A 134 8.77 5.69 5.45
CA PHE A 134 7.53 5.56 6.21
C PHE A 134 6.89 6.93 6.45
N THR A 135 5.60 7.04 6.11
CA THR A 135 4.79 8.29 6.24
C THR A 135 3.43 7.97 6.86
N PRO A 136 2.72 8.92 7.47
CA PRO A 136 1.43 8.60 8.07
C PRO A 136 0.35 8.37 7.01
N CYS A 137 -0.70 7.70 7.43
CA CYS A 137 -1.98 7.69 6.75
C CYS A 137 -2.63 9.10 6.73
N SER A 138 -3.79 9.18 6.08
CA SER A 138 -4.56 10.41 5.96
C SER A 138 -6.04 10.12 6.15
N LYS A 139 -6.78 11.07 6.75
CA LYS A 139 -8.24 11.04 6.81
C LYS A 139 -8.87 11.01 5.42
N VAL A 140 -8.28 11.73 4.46
CA VAL A 140 -8.70 11.67 3.05
C VAL A 140 -8.27 10.33 2.47
N LYS A 141 -9.23 9.58 1.94
CA LYS A 141 -9.03 8.31 1.23
C LYS A 141 -9.47 8.43 -0.24
N PRO A 142 -8.76 7.78 -1.17
CA PRO A 142 -7.46 7.13 -0.96
C PRO A 142 -6.39 8.14 -0.54
N TYR A 143 -5.37 7.68 0.20
CA TYR A 143 -4.41 8.58 0.86
C TYR A 143 -3.73 9.54 -0.11
N ARG A 144 -3.53 9.09 -1.35
CA ARG A 144 -2.92 9.87 -2.44
C ARG A 144 -3.66 11.14 -2.83
N ASP A 145 -4.93 11.25 -2.49
CA ASP A 145 -5.69 12.45 -2.77
C ASP A 145 -5.40 13.58 -1.77
N SER A 146 -4.81 13.27 -0.61
CA SER A 146 -4.50 14.23 0.45
C SER A 146 -3.38 15.20 0.09
N PHE A 147 -3.44 16.40 0.67
CA PHE A 147 -2.44 17.46 0.44
C PHE A 147 -1.04 17.02 0.84
N MET A 148 -0.89 16.46 2.05
CA MET A 148 0.41 16.04 2.57
C MET A 148 1.02 14.92 1.73
N TYR A 149 0.21 13.96 1.28
CA TYR A 149 0.69 12.89 0.41
C TYR A 149 1.29 13.46 -0.87
N LYS A 150 0.56 14.34 -1.57
CA LYS A 150 1.03 14.93 -2.85
C LYS A 150 2.35 15.69 -2.68
N LYS A 151 2.55 16.35 -1.53
CA LYS A 151 3.81 17.04 -1.25
C LYS A 151 4.97 16.08 -1.04
N VAL A 152 4.75 14.99 -0.31
CA VAL A 152 5.79 13.97 -0.11
C VAL A 152 6.11 13.26 -1.43
N GLU A 153 5.11 12.91 -2.24
CA GLU A 153 5.38 12.33 -3.57
C GLU A 153 6.17 13.29 -4.45
N ALA A 154 5.86 14.58 -4.48
CA ALA A 154 6.62 15.55 -5.26
C ALA A 154 8.11 15.64 -4.82
N ILE A 155 8.41 15.34 -3.55
CA ILE A 155 9.79 15.25 -3.04
C ILE A 155 10.42 13.93 -3.50
N ILE A 156 9.72 12.80 -3.37
CA ILE A 156 10.20 11.50 -3.83
C ILE A 156 10.48 11.53 -5.35
N ASP A 157 9.52 11.97 -6.15
CA ASP A 157 9.64 11.98 -7.62
C ASP A 157 10.78 12.86 -8.11
N ARG A 158 11.17 13.89 -7.33
CA ARG A 158 12.23 14.82 -7.68
C ARG A 158 13.60 14.44 -7.12
N TYR A 159 13.64 13.83 -5.94
CA TYR A 159 14.89 13.64 -5.17
C TYR A 159 15.09 12.22 -4.62
N GLY A 160 14.01 11.46 -4.44
CA GLY A 160 14.05 10.11 -3.91
C GLY A 160 14.45 9.11 -4.97
N ASN A 161 15.76 8.96 -5.18
CA ASN A 161 16.28 7.85 -5.97
C ASN A 161 15.85 6.53 -5.31
N ASP A 162 15.29 5.62 -6.12
CA ASP A 162 14.76 4.31 -5.72
C ASP A 162 14.09 4.27 -4.32
N THR A 163 13.27 5.29 -4.04
CA THR A 163 12.60 5.44 -2.75
C THR A 163 11.20 4.85 -2.79
N TRP A 164 10.93 3.94 -1.86
CA TRP A 164 9.67 3.23 -1.75
C TRP A 164 8.93 3.69 -0.53
N ARG A 165 7.69 4.11 -0.73
CA ARG A 165 6.91 4.70 0.33
C ARG A 165 5.94 3.68 0.93
N PHE A 166 5.97 3.61 2.25
CA PHE A 166 5.09 2.80 3.09
C PHE A 166 4.26 3.73 3.99
N ILE A 167 2.96 3.49 4.04
CA ILE A 167 2.01 4.33 4.75
C ILE A 167 1.68 3.64 6.07
N VAL A 168 2.05 4.26 7.18
CA VAL A 168 1.82 3.77 8.54
C VAL A 168 0.47 4.30 9.02
N GLY A 169 -0.43 3.41 9.41
CA GLY A 169 -1.74 3.82 9.91
C GLY A 169 -2.61 2.66 10.33
N GLU A 170 -3.62 2.99 11.12
CA GLU A 170 -4.62 2.07 11.65
C GLU A 170 -5.75 1.88 10.64
N PRO A 171 -6.43 0.72 10.61
CA PRO A 171 -6.07 -0.53 11.29
C PRO A 171 -5.13 -1.42 10.45
N LEU A 172 -4.78 -0.98 9.23
CA LEU A 172 -4.04 -1.80 8.26
C LEU A 172 -2.54 -1.95 8.56
N ALA A 173 -2.06 -1.24 9.57
CA ALA A 173 -0.68 -1.12 10.00
C ALA A 173 0.26 -0.48 8.96
N ILE A 174 0.44 -1.12 7.81
CA ILE A 174 1.29 -0.67 6.70
C ILE A 174 0.57 -0.85 5.37
N VAL A 175 0.55 0.21 4.54
CA VAL A 175 0.05 0.16 3.16
C VAL A 175 1.14 0.69 2.21
N PRO A 176 1.72 -0.13 1.30
CA PRO A 176 2.66 0.39 0.32
C PRO A 176 1.95 1.31 -0.70
N ARG A 177 2.61 2.40 -1.12
CA ARG A 177 1.94 3.53 -1.81
C ARG A 177 1.10 3.19 -3.03
N TYR A 178 1.46 2.16 -3.80
CA TYR A 178 0.74 1.79 -5.02
C TYR A 178 -0.61 1.14 -4.71
N PHE A 179 -0.79 0.60 -3.50
CA PHE A 179 -1.95 -0.19 -3.10
C PHE A 179 -2.99 0.61 -2.29
N ASP A 180 -2.77 1.91 -2.07
CA ASP A 180 -3.69 2.77 -1.30
C ASP A 180 -5.04 3.04 -1.99
N LEU A 181 -5.21 2.61 -3.25
CA LEU A 181 -6.45 2.71 -4.01
C LEU A 181 -7.39 1.54 -3.79
N TYR A 182 -6.86 0.39 -3.38
CA TYR A 182 -7.61 -0.85 -3.38
C TYR A 182 -8.34 -1.04 -2.06
N TYR A 183 -9.38 -1.85 -2.11
CA TYR A 183 -10.04 -2.38 -0.91
C TYR A 183 -9.05 -3.22 -0.10
N PRO A 184 -8.96 -3.08 1.24
CA PRO A 184 -9.74 -2.19 2.09
C PRO A 184 -9.10 -0.79 2.30
N ALA A 185 -7.88 -0.54 1.85
CA ALA A 185 -7.11 0.68 2.17
C ALA A 185 -7.83 2.00 1.85
N ALA A 186 -8.60 2.05 0.76
CA ALA A 186 -9.36 3.24 0.41
C ALA A 186 -10.79 3.29 1.00
N HIS A 187 -11.19 2.30 1.81
CA HIS A 187 -12.61 2.01 2.08
C HIS A 187 -12.98 1.79 3.55
N TYR A 188 -12.11 2.14 4.50
CA TYR A 188 -12.45 2.09 5.91
C TYR A 188 -12.62 3.50 6.50
N ASP A 189 -13.20 3.64 7.69
CA ASP A 189 -13.01 4.80 8.56
C ASP A 189 -12.61 4.33 9.97
N TYR A 190 -11.40 4.73 10.38
CA TYR A 190 -10.85 4.38 11.69
C TYR A 190 -9.95 5.50 12.20
N PRO A 191 -10.51 6.44 12.98
CA PRO A 191 -9.72 7.51 13.57
C PRO A 191 -8.74 6.96 14.63
N PRO A 192 -7.51 7.50 14.73
CA PRO A 192 -6.52 7.06 15.73
C PRO A 192 -6.97 7.18 17.19
N GLU A 193 -8.04 7.93 17.46
CA GLU A 193 -8.67 8.06 18.78
C GLU A 193 -9.43 6.79 19.22
N LYS A 194 -9.78 5.90 18.28
CA LYS A 194 -10.50 4.66 18.59
C LYS A 194 -9.61 3.49 18.98
N VAL A 195 -8.30 3.60 18.72
CA VAL A 195 -7.33 2.55 19.04
C VAL A 195 -7.34 2.31 20.55
N THR A 196 -7.77 1.11 20.95
CA THR A 196 -7.77 0.69 22.35
C THR A 196 -6.34 0.33 22.80
N GLU A 197 -6.14 0.15 24.12
CA GLU A 197 -4.84 -0.32 24.63
C GLU A 197 -4.51 -1.73 24.11
N ASP A 198 -5.51 -2.61 23.97
CA ASP A 198 -5.32 -3.96 23.43
C ASP A 198 -4.96 -3.91 21.94
N GLU A 199 -5.61 -3.04 21.17
CA GLU A 199 -5.27 -2.83 19.76
C GLU A 199 -3.92 -2.15 19.56
N TYR A 200 -3.46 -1.34 20.53
CA TYR A 200 -2.15 -0.70 20.45
C TYR A 200 -1.04 -1.75 20.38
N GLU A 201 -1.10 -2.79 21.20
CA GLU A 201 -0.12 -3.89 21.17
C GLU A 201 -0.21 -4.70 19.86
N ILE A 202 -1.42 -4.95 19.35
CA ILE A 202 -1.60 -5.57 18.03
C ILE A 202 -0.93 -4.71 16.95
N TYR A 203 -1.19 -3.40 16.96
CA TYR A 203 -0.66 -2.47 15.99
C TYR A 203 0.87 -2.40 16.02
N VAL A 204 1.48 -2.28 17.21
CA VAL A 204 2.94 -2.31 17.38
C VAL A 204 3.53 -3.60 16.82
N ASN A 205 2.92 -4.75 17.09
CA ASN A 205 3.42 -6.05 16.62
C ASN A 205 3.31 -6.20 15.09
N LEU A 206 2.24 -5.69 14.47
CA LEU A 206 2.07 -5.68 13.02
C LEU A 206 3.11 -4.76 12.35
N VAL A 207 3.31 -3.55 12.89
CA VAL A 207 4.33 -2.61 12.38
C VAL A 207 5.73 -3.19 12.56
N LYS A 208 6.03 -3.82 13.70
CA LYS A 208 7.29 -4.53 13.95
C LYS A 208 7.55 -5.58 12.87
N LYS A 209 6.59 -6.47 12.63
CA LYS A 209 6.69 -7.52 11.62
C LYS A 209 6.95 -6.94 10.22
N ALA A 210 6.29 -5.84 9.87
CA ALA A 210 6.51 -5.15 8.60
C ALA A 210 7.92 -4.56 8.51
N ILE A 211 8.40 -3.90 9.55
CA ILE A 211 9.75 -3.35 9.64
C ILE A 211 10.78 -4.46 9.47
N GLU A 212 10.63 -5.60 10.16
CA GLU A 212 11.56 -6.73 10.06
C GLU A 212 11.68 -7.23 8.61
N LEU A 213 10.57 -7.39 7.90
CA LEU A 213 10.58 -7.82 6.50
C LEU A 213 11.17 -6.75 5.57
N ILE A 214 10.76 -5.49 5.74
CA ILE A 214 11.22 -4.37 4.90
C ILE A 214 12.73 -4.15 5.11
N ALA A 215 13.24 -4.21 6.35
CA ALA A 215 14.65 -4.00 6.63
C ALA A 215 15.59 -4.99 5.92
N THR A 216 15.11 -6.20 5.58
CA THR A 216 15.91 -7.17 4.83
C THR A 216 16.07 -6.83 3.33
N LYS A 217 15.26 -5.89 2.83
CA LYS A 217 15.14 -5.56 1.40
C LYS A 217 15.56 -4.14 1.05
N PHE A 218 15.81 -3.32 2.06
CA PHE A 218 16.12 -1.90 1.88
C PHE A 218 17.40 -1.54 2.61
N GLU A 219 18.26 -0.77 1.94
CA GLU A 219 19.55 -0.36 2.50
C GLU A 219 19.38 0.64 3.65
N ARG A 220 18.30 1.44 3.60
CA ARG A 220 18.01 2.44 4.62
C ARG A 220 16.52 2.62 4.86
N ILE A 221 16.19 2.88 6.12
CA ILE A 221 14.85 3.20 6.57
C ILE A 221 14.82 4.67 7.02
N ILE A 222 13.89 5.42 6.43
CA ILE A 222 13.59 6.80 6.80
C ILE A 222 12.13 6.86 7.23
N TYR A 223 11.81 7.63 8.26
CA TYR A 223 10.42 7.85 8.66
C TYR A 223 10.12 9.31 8.97
N THR A 224 8.92 9.73 8.59
CA THR A 224 8.36 11.03 8.90
C THR A 224 6.92 10.86 9.35
N LEU A 225 6.72 10.78 10.66
CA LEU A 225 5.44 10.45 11.29
C LEU A 225 5.01 11.50 12.32
N PRO A 226 3.70 11.78 12.45
CA PRO A 226 3.13 12.60 13.51
C PRO A 226 3.18 11.84 14.85
N LYS A 227 2.97 12.55 15.95
CA LYS A 227 3.21 12.06 17.33
C LYS A 227 2.64 10.65 17.62
N LYS A 228 1.37 10.39 17.27
CA LYS A 228 0.71 9.09 17.56
C LYS A 228 1.35 7.94 16.77
N HIS A 229 1.44 8.06 15.45
CA HIS A 229 2.07 7.05 14.60
C HIS A 229 3.57 6.89 14.88
N LYS A 230 4.27 7.99 15.18
CA LYS A 230 5.68 7.97 15.59
C LYS A 230 5.88 7.12 16.84
N LYS A 231 5.01 7.24 17.85
CA LYS A 231 5.09 6.44 19.09
C LYS A 231 5.02 4.94 18.78
N VAL A 232 4.05 4.52 17.96
CA VAL A 232 3.90 3.11 17.55
C VAL A 232 5.12 2.64 16.76
N PHE A 233 5.55 3.42 15.78
CA PHE A 233 6.65 3.06 14.90
C PHE A 233 7.99 2.95 15.63
N GLU A 234 8.30 3.89 16.53
CA GLU A 234 9.53 3.85 17.33
C GLU A 234 9.55 2.70 18.33
N GLU A 235 8.40 2.37 18.91
CA GLU A 235 8.29 1.18 19.75
C GLU A 235 8.53 -0.10 18.92
N ALA A 236 7.97 -0.17 17.72
CA ALA A 236 8.20 -1.28 16.79
C ALA A 236 9.67 -1.38 16.35
N LEU A 237 10.34 -0.27 16.00
CA LEU A 237 11.77 -0.22 15.70
C LEU A 237 12.62 -0.77 16.86
N ARG A 238 12.32 -0.31 18.09
CA ARG A 238 13.01 -0.76 19.31
C ARG A 238 12.87 -2.26 19.52
N ARG A 239 11.68 -2.81 19.33
CA ARG A 239 11.41 -4.26 19.44
C ARG A 239 12.03 -5.07 18.30
N ALA A 240 12.14 -4.50 17.10
CA ALA A 240 12.76 -5.12 15.94
C ALA A 240 14.30 -5.01 15.95
N GLN A 241 14.87 -4.15 16.80
CA GLN A 241 16.30 -3.82 16.81
C GLN A 241 16.78 -3.30 15.45
N VAL A 242 15.95 -2.47 14.81
CA VAL A 242 16.22 -1.86 13.50
C VAL A 242 16.45 -0.36 13.66
N GLU A 243 17.51 0.14 13.04
CA GLU A 243 17.82 1.57 13.03
C GLU A 243 17.10 2.28 11.88
N ALA A 244 16.72 3.55 12.11
CA ALA A 244 16.01 4.36 11.13
C ALA A 244 16.26 5.86 11.32
N LEU A 245 16.25 6.60 10.22
CA LEU A 245 16.45 8.05 10.21
C LEU A 245 15.12 8.80 10.33
N TYR A 246 15.00 9.67 11.34
CA TYR A 246 13.81 10.48 11.55
C TYR A 246 13.88 11.85 10.86
N SER A 247 12.81 12.21 10.15
CA SER A 247 12.54 13.58 9.71
C SER A 247 11.20 14.10 10.23
N PRO A 248 11.13 15.27 10.88
CA PRO A 248 9.87 15.81 11.42
C PRO A 248 8.74 15.89 10.38
N TYR A 249 7.55 15.42 10.75
CA TYR A 249 6.38 15.44 9.89
C TYR A 249 5.68 16.79 9.92
N ASN A 250 6.12 17.72 9.06
CA ASN A 250 5.52 19.03 8.88
C ASN A 250 6.02 19.64 7.56
N VAL A 251 5.16 20.39 6.86
CA VAL A 251 5.49 21.07 5.59
C VAL A 251 6.73 21.97 5.68
N TYR A 252 6.98 22.61 6.82
CA TYR A 252 8.15 23.46 7.04
C TYR A 252 9.46 22.66 7.13
N TYR A 253 9.37 21.36 7.37
CA TYR A 253 10.51 20.44 7.50
C TYR A 253 10.72 19.59 6.23
N PHE A 254 9.99 19.85 5.15
CA PHE A 254 10.24 19.22 3.85
C PHE A 254 11.65 19.45 3.27
N PRO A 255 12.30 20.62 3.47
CA PRO A 255 13.72 20.76 3.13
C PRO A 255 14.60 19.72 3.82
N ARG A 256 14.34 19.44 5.11
CA ARG A 256 15.05 18.40 5.86
C ARG A 256 14.71 16.99 5.36
N LEU A 257 13.44 16.70 5.05
CA LEU A 257 13.08 15.41 4.43
C LEU A 257 13.85 15.19 3.12
N ARG A 258 13.96 16.23 2.28
CA ARG A 258 14.78 16.18 1.07
C ARG A 258 16.25 15.90 1.40
N GLU A 259 16.83 16.59 2.37
CA GLU A 259 18.23 16.37 2.77
C GLU A 259 18.48 14.93 3.19
N VAL A 260 17.60 14.36 4.03
CA VAL A 260 17.72 12.97 4.51
C VAL A 260 17.54 11.95 3.37
N LEU A 261 16.67 12.22 2.40
CA LEU A 261 16.51 11.35 1.22
C LEU A 261 17.77 11.34 0.34
N VAL A 262 18.40 12.51 0.15
CA VAL A 262 19.58 12.65 -0.71
C VAL A 262 20.88 12.28 0.00
N SER A 263 20.92 12.34 1.33
CA SER A 263 22.14 12.02 2.08
C SER A 263 22.54 10.56 1.89
N THR A 264 23.77 10.33 1.44
CA THR A 264 24.40 9.01 1.30
C THR A 264 24.99 8.50 2.61
N ALA A 265 24.73 9.17 3.73
CA ALA A 265 25.21 8.72 5.03
C ALA A 265 24.50 7.40 5.36
N SER A 266 25.26 6.31 5.31
CA SER A 266 24.87 5.00 5.82
C SER A 266 24.50 5.15 7.30
N VAL A 267 23.44 4.46 7.70
CA VAL A 267 23.16 4.15 9.10
C VAL A 267 24.23 3.19 9.60
#